data_AF-A0AAU3UFV9-F1
#
_entry.id   AF-A0AAU3UFV9-F1
#
_cell.length_a   1.000
_cell.length_b   1.000
_cell.length_c   1.000
_cell.angle_alpha   90.00
_cell.angle_beta   90.00
_cell.angle_gamma   90.00
#
_symmetry.space_group_name_H-M   'P 1'
#
loop_
_entity.id
_entity.type
_entity.pdbx_description
1 polymer ?
#
loop_
_entity_poly.entity_id
_entity_poly.type
_entity_poly.pdbx_seq_one_letter_code
_entity_poly.pdbx_strand_id
1 'polypeptide(L)'
;MSDLRNQTDAERRAMDQELDAWWKRNWGRRVDLGAFATALPLVLEAELAPWSNAALESALAAVGWPAHASSELAVAADDCLLFARREPETGDPFGEFRSLDLYYSRPDQDRDAAFVTALAHCVQLLGTPDLVGGSEARAIWHRPTTIVTLVRRLRPGGVHLRIESRPARETKDDHAWQTGEYRPTLTWLAWPDESRHHDIGPLGYKEPDALTLEAFEHNLDTVFNSLSWDLPVLYPHATNVIWQLTARSSGDWLAHGWFCAYAAHHLEIRTDGDPLEQTYPHGPNSGREIATQVKAAVTAAGITSPEQLGFEAWMSPEPQALQAFRLGLQWSDEEPDDVE
;
A
#
# COMPACT_ATOMS: atom_id res chain seq x y z
N MET A 1 -26.63 -3.96 2.08
CA MET A 1 -25.68 -4.93 1.47
C MET A 1 -26.31 -5.87 0.43
N SER A 2 -27.63 -6.08 0.39
CA SER A 2 -28.30 -7.03 -0.53
C SER A 2 -28.30 -6.63 -2.02
N ASP A 3 -27.99 -5.38 -2.40
CA ASP A 3 -28.18 -4.89 -3.78
C ASP A 3 -26.94 -4.96 -4.67
N LEU A 4 -25.72 -5.06 -4.10
CA LEU A 4 -24.49 -5.17 -4.89
C LEU A 4 -24.28 -6.58 -5.48
N ARG A 5 -24.88 -7.61 -4.88
CA ARG A 5 -24.76 -9.00 -5.34
C ARG A 5 -25.64 -9.33 -6.56
N ASN A 6 -26.64 -8.50 -6.87
CA ASN A 6 -27.63 -8.75 -7.94
C ASN A 6 -27.43 -7.91 -9.21
N GLN A 7 -26.31 -7.20 -9.34
CA GLN A 7 -26.05 -6.38 -10.54
C GLN A 7 -25.76 -7.27 -11.76
N THR A 8 -26.37 -6.92 -12.89
CA THR A 8 -26.08 -7.53 -14.19
C THR A 8 -24.68 -7.13 -14.70
N ASP A 9 -24.08 -7.92 -15.59
CA ASP A 9 -22.81 -7.57 -16.25
C ASP A 9 -22.86 -6.24 -17.02
N ALA A 10 -24.05 -5.82 -17.45
CA ALA A 10 -24.24 -4.53 -18.11
C ALA A 10 -24.17 -3.37 -17.10
N GLU A 11 -24.82 -3.52 -15.94
CA GLU A 11 -24.79 -2.54 -14.85
C GLU A 11 -23.38 -2.43 -14.26
N ARG A 12 -22.70 -3.56 -14.04
CA ARG A 12 -21.29 -3.58 -13.60
C ARG A 12 -20.38 -2.81 -14.55
N ARG A 13 -20.46 -3.08 -15.86
CA ARG A 13 -19.67 -2.36 -16.88
C ARG A 13 -20.00 -0.88 -16.98
N ALA A 14 -21.27 -0.51 -16.85
CA ALA A 14 -21.68 0.90 -16.87
C ALA A 14 -21.13 1.65 -15.64
N MET A 15 -21.21 1.01 -14.47
CA MET A 15 -20.61 1.50 -13.24
C MET A 15 -19.09 1.64 -13.41
N ASP A 16 -18.38 0.61 -13.87
CA ASP A 16 -16.93 0.67 -14.10
C ASP A 16 -16.52 1.83 -15.04
N GLN A 17 -17.30 2.10 -16.08
CA GLN A 17 -17.06 3.24 -16.99
C GLN A 17 -17.28 4.60 -16.31
N GLU A 18 -18.34 4.73 -15.53
CA GLU A 18 -18.62 5.95 -14.77
C GLU A 18 -17.53 6.20 -13.72
N LEU A 19 -17.07 5.13 -13.06
CA LEU A 19 -16.02 5.15 -12.06
C LEU A 19 -14.67 5.55 -12.67
N ASP A 20 -14.28 4.94 -13.80
CA ASP A 20 -13.07 5.30 -14.53
C ASP A 20 -13.12 6.77 -15.02
N ALA A 21 -14.28 7.23 -15.48
CA ALA A 21 -14.46 8.63 -15.87
C ALA A 21 -14.38 9.61 -14.68
N TRP A 22 -14.96 9.25 -13.53
CA TRP A 22 -14.81 10.02 -12.29
C TRP A 22 -13.35 10.06 -11.85
N TRP A 23 -12.68 8.92 -11.82
CA TRP A 23 -11.29 8.84 -11.39
C TRP A 23 -10.36 9.62 -12.32
N LYS A 24 -10.53 9.52 -13.64
CA LYS A 24 -9.76 10.30 -14.62
C LYS A 24 -9.89 11.81 -14.43
N ARG A 25 -11.07 12.29 -14.01
CA ARG A 25 -11.32 13.71 -13.73
C ARG A 25 -10.65 14.20 -12.44
N ASN A 26 -10.62 13.36 -11.40
CA ASN A 26 -10.18 13.76 -10.06
C ASN A 26 -8.71 13.41 -9.76
N TRP A 27 -8.22 12.29 -10.31
CA TRP A 27 -6.92 11.69 -9.97
C TRP A 27 -6.09 11.31 -11.21
N GLY A 28 -6.73 10.93 -12.31
CA GLY A 28 -6.05 10.47 -13.53
C GLY A 28 -5.48 11.56 -14.43
N ARG A 29 -5.25 12.77 -13.91
CA ARG A 29 -4.54 13.83 -14.65
C ARG A 29 -3.13 13.35 -14.94
N ARG A 30 -2.84 13.02 -16.20
CA ARG A 30 -1.47 12.71 -16.61
C ARG A 30 -0.61 13.96 -16.52
N VAL A 31 0.56 13.79 -15.92
CA VAL A 31 1.60 14.81 -15.89
C VAL A 31 2.79 14.32 -16.69
N ASP A 32 3.55 15.26 -17.25
CA ASP A 32 4.83 14.91 -17.85
C ASP A 32 5.81 14.52 -16.72
N LEU A 33 6.37 13.32 -16.82
CA LEU A 33 7.37 12.82 -15.88
C LEU A 33 8.80 13.22 -16.30
N GLY A 34 8.96 13.79 -17.51
CA GLY A 34 10.23 14.25 -18.04
C GLY A 34 11.32 13.18 -17.95
N ALA A 35 12.47 13.56 -17.39
CA ALA A 35 13.61 12.68 -17.19
C ALA A 35 13.23 11.38 -16.44
N PHE A 36 12.32 11.42 -15.46
CA PHE A 36 11.91 10.23 -14.72
C PHE A 36 11.30 9.16 -15.65
N ALA A 37 10.37 9.54 -16.54
CA ALA A 37 9.78 8.58 -17.50
C ALA A 37 10.81 8.00 -18.47
N THR A 38 11.80 8.79 -18.89
CA THR A 38 12.88 8.30 -19.76
C THR A 38 13.80 7.31 -19.03
N ALA A 39 14.06 7.53 -17.74
CA ALA A 39 14.89 6.64 -16.93
C ALA A 39 14.21 5.31 -16.55
N LEU A 40 12.88 5.30 -16.40
CA LEU A 40 12.12 4.11 -15.98
C LEU A 40 12.48 2.83 -16.74
N PRO A 41 12.34 2.74 -18.08
CA PRO A 41 12.65 1.50 -18.81
C PRO A 41 14.12 1.09 -18.63
N LEU A 42 15.05 2.06 -18.69
CA LEU A 42 16.49 1.81 -18.57
C LEU A 42 16.86 1.22 -17.21
N VAL A 43 16.27 1.74 -16.14
CA VAL A 43 16.52 1.29 -14.77
C VAL A 43 15.82 -0.05 -14.48
N LEU A 44 14.60 -0.25 -15.01
CA LEU A 44 13.84 -1.48 -14.82
C LEU A 44 14.39 -2.67 -15.62
N GLU A 45 15.01 -2.43 -16.77
CA GLU A 45 15.64 -3.45 -17.61
C GLU A 45 17.11 -3.73 -17.23
N ALA A 46 17.69 -2.94 -16.34
CA ALA A 46 19.08 -3.08 -15.93
C ALA A 46 19.38 -4.45 -15.30
N GLU A 47 20.46 -5.08 -15.75
CA GLU A 47 21.02 -6.29 -15.13
C GLU A 47 21.82 -5.91 -13.88
N LEU A 48 21.13 -5.87 -12.75
CA LEU A 48 21.72 -5.40 -11.49
C LEU A 48 22.50 -6.48 -10.75
N ALA A 49 22.25 -7.78 -10.97
CA ALA A 49 23.00 -8.86 -10.32
C ALA A 49 24.43 -8.95 -10.90
N PRO A 50 25.48 -9.03 -10.07
CA PRO A 50 25.50 -9.41 -8.65
C PRO A 50 25.52 -8.21 -7.66
N TRP A 51 24.94 -7.09 -8.03
CA TRP A 51 24.91 -5.84 -7.24
C TRP A 51 26.31 -5.28 -6.98
N SER A 52 27.15 -5.29 -8.02
CA SER A 52 28.54 -4.79 -8.00
C SER A 52 28.65 -3.34 -8.47
N ASN A 53 29.76 -2.68 -8.15
CA ASN A 53 30.04 -1.33 -8.63
C ASN A 53 29.90 -1.19 -10.16
N ALA A 54 30.40 -2.16 -10.93
CA ALA A 54 30.32 -2.15 -12.39
C ALA A 54 28.88 -2.29 -12.92
N ALA A 55 28.05 -3.13 -12.31
CA ALA A 55 26.65 -3.29 -12.71
C ALA A 55 25.85 -1.99 -12.48
N LEU A 56 26.07 -1.35 -11.33
CA LEU A 56 25.40 -0.10 -10.97
C LEU A 56 25.92 1.07 -11.83
N GLU A 57 27.23 1.19 -12.05
CA GLU A 57 27.79 2.20 -12.96
C GLU A 57 27.24 2.06 -14.39
N SER A 58 27.07 0.83 -14.88
CA SER A 58 26.44 0.58 -16.18
C SER A 58 24.99 1.08 -16.22
N ALA A 59 24.19 0.78 -15.18
CA ALA A 59 22.82 1.25 -15.07
C ALA A 59 22.72 2.79 -15.01
N LEU A 60 23.60 3.44 -14.25
CA LEU A 60 23.66 4.91 -14.15
C LEU A 60 24.11 5.54 -15.49
N ALA A 61 25.09 4.94 -16.16
CA ALA A 61 25.59 5.41 -17.45
C ALA A 61 24.52 5.28 -18.56
N ALA A 62 23.70 4.23 -18.54
CA ALA A 62 22.63 4.02 -19.51
C ALA A 62 21.62 5.17 -19.52
N VAL A 63 21.35 5.78 -18.36
CA VAL A 63 20.44 6.93 -18.24
C VAL A 63 21.04 8.21 -18.84
N GLY A 64 22.37 8.32 -18.92
CA GLY A 64 23.06 9.42 -19.59
C GLY A 64 23.01 10.76 -18.85
N TRP A 65 22.67 10.76 -17.56
CA TRP A 65 22.62 11.96 -16.73
C TRP A 65 24.00 12.33 -16.17
N PRO A 66 24.28 13.62 -15.92
CA PRO A 66 25.52 14.04 -15.31
C PRO A 66 25.65 13.51 -13.87
N ALA A 67 26.90 13.25 -13.46
CA ALA A 67 27.22 12.84 -12.10
C ALA A 67 26.74 13.90 -11.08
N HIS A 68 26.13 13.42 -10.00
CA HIS A 68 25.72 14.25 -8.88
C HIS A 68 26.89 14.42 -7.91
N ALA A 69 27.02 15.59 -7.28
CA ALA A 69 28.19 15.95 -6.45
C ALA A 69 28.27 15.21 -5.09
N SER A 70 27.49 14.14 -4.90
CA SER A 70 27.49 13.32 -3.68
C SER A 70 28.67 12.35 -3.64
N SER A 71 29.03 11.90 -2.45
CA SER A 71 30.00 10.81 -2.23
C SER A 71 29.49 9.43 -2.65
N GLU A 72 28.22 9.32 -3.05
CA GLU A 72 27.58 8.09 -3.52
C GLU A 72 27.52 8.04 -5.05
N LEU A 73 27.45 6.82 -5.61
CA LEU A 73 27.16 6.61 -7.04
C LEU A 73 25.79 7.19 -7.36
N ALA A 74 25.77 8.38 -7.96
CA ALA A 74 24.56 9.11 -8.23
C ALA A 74 24.66 9.96 -9.50
N VAL A 75 23.56 10.06 -10.22
CA VAL A 75 23.37 10.93 -11.38
C VAL A 75 22.04 11.68 -11.25
N ALA A 76 21.96 12.89 -11.79
CA ALA A 76 20.76 13.72 -11.65
C ALA A 76 20.44 14.47 -12.94
N ALA A 77 19.16 14.63 -13.23
CA ALA A 77 18.66 15.49 -14.29
C ALA A 77 17.30 16.07 -13.88
N ASP A 78 17.12 17.37 -14.11
CA ASP A 78 15.93 18.11 -13.70
C ASP A 78 15.61 17.87 -12.20
N ASP A 79 14.38 17.45 -11.89
CA ASP A 79 13.93 17.11 -10.54
C ASP A 79 14.15 15.64 -10.17
N CYS A 80 14.99 14.93 -10.92
CA CYS A 80 15.24 13.50 -10.74
C CYS A 80 16.63 13.23 -10.18
N LEU A 81 16.71 12.25 -9.29
CA LEU A 81 17.94 11.72 -8.72
C LEU A 81 17.92 10.19 -8.82
N LEU A 82 18.90 9.61 -9.50
CA LEU A 82 19.17 8.17 -9.51
C LEU A 82 20.43 7.92 -8.71
N PHE A 83 20.37 7.06 -7.71
CA PHE A 83 21.51 6.77 -6.84
C PHE A 83 21.49 5.35 -6.31
N ALA A 84 22.68 4.79 -6.09
CA ALA A 84 22.86 3.46 -5.52
C ALA A 84 23.22 3.59 -4.04
N ARG A 85 22.50 2.86 -3.18
CA ARG A 85 22.80 2.82 -1.74
C ARG A 85 23.67 1.62 -1.41
N ARG A 86 24.80 1.88 -0.76
CA ARG A 86 25.65 0.83 -0.18
C ARG A 86 25.02 0.26 1.09
N GLU A 87 25.30 -1.00 1.37
CA GLU A 87 25.03 -1.58 2.68
C GLU A 87 26.13 -1.09 3.66
N PRO A 88 25.77 -0.52 4.82
CA PRO A 88 26.77 -0.14 5.81
C PRO A 88 27.34 -1.40 6.47
N GLU A 89 28.55 -1.77 6.07
CA GLU A 89 29.49 -2.65 6.78
C GLU A 89 28.89 -3.88 7.49
N THR A 90 28.50 -4.90 6.74
CA THR A 90 28.64 -6.31 7.16
C THR A 90 28.66 -7.19 5.91
N GLY A 91 29.43 -8.27 5.91
CA GLY A 91 29.63 -9.19 4.78
C GLY A 91 28.38 -9.98 4.36
N ASP A 92 27.36 -9.25 3.94
CA ASP A 92 26.11 -9.75 3.40
C ASP A 92 26.41 -10.39 2.03
N PRO A 93 26.02 -11.65 1.77
CA PRO A 93 26.46 -12.40 0.58
C PRO A 93 25.88 -11.88 -0.75
N PHE A 94 25.20 -10.74 -0.77
CA PHE A 94 24.32 -10.34 -1.86
C PHE A 94 24.80 -9.14 -2.71
N GLY A 95 25.95 -8.53 -2.38
CA GLY A 95 26.63 -7.53 -3.22
C GLY A 95 27.18 -6.32 -2.45
N GLU A 96 27.75 -5.36 -3.18
CA GLU A 96 28.26 -4.10 -2.60
C GLU A 96 27.15 -3.07 -2.32
N PHE A 97 25.99 -3.24 -2.97
CA PHE A 97 24.87 -2.32 -2.94
C PHE A 97 23.59 -3.07 -2.57
N ARG A 98 22.75 -2.41 -1.77
CA ARG A 98 21.46 -2.97 -1.33
C ARG A 98 20.30 -2.54 -2.23
N SER A 99 20.40 -1.35 -2.82
CA SER A 99 19.32 -0.78 -3.62
C SER A 99 19.82 0.20 -4.68
N LEU A 100 19.04 0.31 -5.75
CA LEU A 100 19.07 1.40 -6.71
C LEU A 100 17.77 2.20 -6.54
N ASP A 101 17.89 3.48 -6.23
CA ASP A 101 16.77 4.35 -5.90
C ASP A 101 16.68 5.46 -6.97
N LEU A 102 15.53 5.56 -7.65
CA LEU A 102 15.17 6.65 -8.55
C LEU A 102 14.10 7.51 -7.89
N TYR A 103 14.45 8.76 -7.61
CA TYR A 103 13.60 9.73 -6.94
C TYR A 103 13.21 10.85 -7.89
N TYR A 104 11.96 11.28 -7.82
CA TYR A 104 11.40 12.41 -8.56
C TYR A 104 10.72 13.37 -7.60
N SER A 105 11.32 14.53 -7.39
CA SER A 105 10.80 15.53 -6.46
C SER A 105 9.64 16.28 -7.09
N ARG A 106 8.51 16.35 -6.36
CA ARG A 106 7.32 17.08 -6.83
C ARG A 106 6.66 17.83 -5.67
N PRO A 107 6.14 19.04 -5.92
CA PRO A 107 5.33 19.73 -4.92
C PRO A 107 4.07 18.91 -4.61
N ASP A 108 3.51 19.11 -3.41
CA ASP A 108 2.38 18.32 -2.90
C ASP A 108 1.18 18.27 -3.87
N GLN A 109 0.91 19.36 -4.58
CA GLN A 109 -0.20 19.49 -5.52
C GLN A 109 -0.09 18.60 -6.77
N ASP A 110 1.13 18.23 -7.17
CA ASP A 110 1.38 17.43 -8.39
C ASP A 110 1.84 16.00 -8.05
N ARG A 111 2.10 15.71 -6.76
CA ARG A 111 2.62 14.42 -6.30
C ARG A 111 1.71 13.26 -6.68
N ASP A 112 0.42 13.40 -6.42
CA ASP A 112 -0.54 12.31 -6.60
C ASP A 112 -0.69 11.98 -8.10
N ALA A 113 -0.77 13.01 -8.94
CA ALA A 113 -0.78 12.87 -10.40
C ALA A 113 0.54 12.28 -10.95
N ALA A 114 1.69 12.68 -10.39
CA ALA A 114 2.99 12.12 -10.75
C ALA A 114 3.10 10.64 -10.36
N PHE A 115 2.65 10.26 -9.16
CA PHE A 115 2.64 8.88 -8.72
C PHE A 115 1.73 8.02 -9.60
N VAL A 116 0.50 8.47 -9.85
CA VAL A 116 -0.46 7.77 -10.72
C VAL A 116 0.10 7.59 -12.13
N THR A 117 0.73 8.63 -12.68
CA THR A 117 1.37 8.54 -14.00
C THR A 117 2.53 7.54 -13.97
N ALA A 118 3.42 7.62 -12.96
CA ALA A 118 4.55 6.70 -12.81
C ALA A 118 4.10 5.25 -12.64
N LEU A 119 3.05 5.01 -11.85
CA LEU A 119 2.43 3.70 -11.66
C LEU A 119 1.94 3.15 -13.00
N ALA A 120 1.23 3.95 -13.79
CA ALA A 120 0.78 3.53 -15.12
C ALA A 120 1.96 3.15 -16.05
N HIS A 121 3.07 3.88 -16.01
CA HIS A 121 4.28 3.53 -16.76
C HIS A 121 4.92 2.23 -16.25
N CYS A 122 5.04 2.05 -14.94
CA CYS A 122 5.55 0.81 -14.36
C CYS A 122 4.67 -0.39 -14.72
N VAL A 123 3.34 -0.24 -14.68
CA VAL A 123 2.39 -1.30 -15.07
C VAL A 123 2.51 -1.66 -16.55
N GLN A 124 2.76 -0.69 -17.43
CA GLN A 124 3.01 -0.98 -18.85
C GLN A 124 4.29 -1.80 -19.06
N LEU A 125 5.32 -1.57 -18.25
CA LEU A 125 6.63 -2.23 -18.39
C LEU A 125 6.72 -3.57 -17.65
N LEU A 126 6.07 -3.68 -16.49
CA LEU A 126 6.21 -4.81 -15.56
C LEU A 126 4.94 -5.66 -15.44
N GLY A 127 3.81 -5.21 -15.97
CA GLY A 127 2.50 -5.78 -15.72
C GLY A 127 1.87 -5.31 -14.40
N THR A 128 0.75 -5.92 -14.02
CA THR A 128 0.03 -5.63 -12.77
C THR A 128 0.93 -5.85 -11.57
N PRO A 129 0.94 -4.93 -10.57
CA PRO A 129 1.70 -5.12 -9.34
C PRO A 129 1.27 -6.39 -8.63
N ASP A 130 2.20 -7.02 -7.95
CA ASP A 130 1.92 -8.18 -7.11
C ASP A 130 1.21 -7.75 -5.83
N LEU A 131 1.62 -6.62 -5.25
CA LEU A 131 1.00 -6.04 -4.07
C LEU A 131 0.83 -4.54 -4.23
N VAL A 132 -0.20 -4.01 -3.59
CA VAL A 132 -0.38 -2.58 -3.38
C VAL A 132 -0.78 -2.29 -1.94
N GLY A 133 -0.49 -1.08 -1.47
CA GLY A 133 -1.02 -0.59 -0.19
C GLY A 133 0.00 0.17 0.65
N GLY A 134 -0.24 0.16 1.97
CA GLY A 134 0.57 0.80 2.99
C GLY A 134 0.47 2.31 3.02
N SER A 135 1.09 2.90 4.05
CA SER A 135 1.25 4.34 4.15
C SER A 135 2.16 4.84 3.03
N GLU A 136 1.75 5.94 2.40
CA GLU A 136 2.42 6.54 1.23
C GLU A 136 2.19 5.80 -0.10
N ALA A 137 1.04 5.13 -0.27
CA ALA A 137 0.59 4.44 -1.49
C ALA A 137 1.70 3.72 -2.27
N ARG A 138 1.78 2.40 -2.13
CA ARG A 138 2.85 1.62 -2.73
C ARG A 138 2.35 0.62 -3.75
N ALA A 139 3.19 0.32 -4.73
CA ALA A 139 3.04 -0.79 -5.65
C ALA A 139 4.35 -1.58 -5.68
N ILE A 140 4.25 -2.91 -5.59
CA ILE A 140 5.38 -3.82 -5.43
C ILE A 140 5.31 -4.90 -6.52
N TRP A 141 6.45 -5.14 -7.18
CA TRP A 141 6.63 -6.23 -8.13
C TRP A 141 7.80 -7.11 -7.66
N HIS A 142 7.54 -8.40 -7.50
CA HIS A 142 8.50 -9.44 -7.17
C HIS A 142 8.96 -10.11 -8.46
N ARG A 143 10.20 -9.83 -8.84
CA ARG A 143 10.87 -10.49 -9.96
C ARG A 143 11.71 -11.66 -9.43
N PRO A 144 12.25 -12.52 -10.30
CA PRO A 144 13.07 -13.65 -9.86
C PRO A 144 14.29 -13.26 -9.01
N THR A 145 14.91 -12.11 -9.30
CA THR A 145 16.15 -11.67 -8.63
C THR A 145 16.02 -10.33 -7.92
N THR A 146 14.94 -9.57 -8.16
CA THR A 146 14.77 -8.21 -7.64
C THR A 146 13.36 -7.97 -7.13
N ILE A 147 13.22 -7.02 -6.22
CA ILE A 147 11.95 -6.43 -5.83
C ILE A 147 11.94 -4.99 -6.31
N VAL A 148 10.91 -4.61 -7.06
CA VAL A 148 10.67 -3.24 -7.50
C VAL A 148 9.55 -2.66 -6.65
N THR A 149 9.77 -1.50 -6.04
CA THR A 149 8.76 -0.81 -5.23
C THR A 149 8.62 0.63 -5.71
N LEU A 150 7.41 1.02 -6.10
CA LEU A 150 7.05 2.41 -6.36
C LEU A 150 6.30 2.97 -5.14
N VAL A 151 6.67 4.17 -4.69
CA VAL A 151 6.11 4.82 -3.49
C VAL A 151 5.75 6.27 -3.76
N ARG A 152 4.58 6.70 -3.29
CA ARG A 152 4.15 8.10 -3.23
C ARG A 152 4.71 8.79 -1.98
N ARG A 153 6.00 9.11 -1.98
CA ARG A 153 6.69 9.73 -0.83
C ARG A 153 5.99 11.02 -0.38
N LEU A 154 5.63 11.08 0.89
CA LEU A 154 5.04 12.29 1.47
C LEU A 154 6.13 13.27 1.92
N ARG A 155 7.26 12.75 2.44
CA ARG A 155 8.40 13.57 2.90
C ARG A 155 9.76 12.89 2.62
N PRO A 156 10.67 13.52 1.85
CA PRO A 156 10.42 14.67 0.98
C PRO A 156 9.40 14.32 -0.13
N GLY A 157 8.52 15.25 -0.47
CA GLY A 157 7.39 15.02 -1.38
C GLY A 157 7.83 14.60 -2.78
N GLY A 158 7.23 13.53 -3.32
CA GLY A 158 7.54 13.08 -4.68
C GLY A 158 7.16 11.63 -4.97
N VAL A 159 7.81 11.08 -6.00
CA VAL A 159 7.69 9.68 -6.40
C VAL A 159 9.04 9.00 -6.22
N HIS A 160 9.03 7.78 -5.70
CA HIS A 160 10.25 7.03 -5.44
C HIS A 160 10.11 5.61 -5.94
N LEU A 161 10.90 5.26 -6.95
CA LEU A 161 11.09 3.90 -7.41
C LEU A 161 12.35 3.34 -6.74
N ARG A 162 12.22 2.18 -6.10
CA ARG A 162 13.33 1.45 -5.51
C ARG A 162 13.42 0.07 -6.13
N ILE A 163 14.64 -0.35 -6.45
CA ILE A 163 14.95 -1.72 -6.83
C ILE A 163 15.89 -2.29 -5.78
N GLU A 164 15.57 -3.47 -5.25
CA GLU A 164 16.33 -4.19 -4.22
C GLU A 164 16.59 -5.64 -4.66
N SER A 165 17.62 -6.27 -4.11
CA SER A 165 17.86 -7.70 -4.26
C SER A 165 16.78 -8.49 -3.51
N ARG A 166 16.05 -9.37 -4.21
CA ARG A 166 15.00 -10.19 -3.59
C ARG A 166 15.57 -11.16 -2.55
N PRO A 167 16.61 -11.96 -2.84
CA PRO A 167 17.17 -12.90 -1.86
C PRO A 167 17.70 -12.21 -0.59
N ALA A 168 18.32 -11.03 -0.76
CA ALA A 168 18.85 -10.26 0.36
C ALA A 168 17.72 -9.76 1.28
N ARG A 169 16.65 -9.25 0.67
CA ARG A 169 15.49 -8.76 1.40
C ARG A 169 14.78 -9.87 2.17
N GLU A 170 14.48 -10.99 1.50
CA GLU A 170 13.82 -12.14 2.15
C GLU A 170 14.64 -12.66 3.32
N THR A 171 15.96 -12.85 3.14
CA THR A 171 16.85 -13.30 4.22
C THR A 171 16.86 -12.34 5.41
N LYS A 172 16.86 -11.03 5.15
CA LYS A 172 16.84 -10.00 6.20
C LYS A 172 15.52 -9.96 6.94
N ASP A 173 14.40 -10.02 6.21
CA ASP A 173 13.07 -10.01 6.79
C ASP A 173 12.84 -11.30 7.62
N ASP A 174 13.29 -12.46 7.14
CA ASP A 174 13.30 -13.73 7.87
C ASP A 174 14.10 -13.63 9.17
N HIS A 175 15.33 -13.09 9.09
CA HIS A 175 16.18 -12.93 10.27
C HIS A 175 15.52 -12.00 11.29
N ALA A 176 15.04 -10.83 10.85
CA ALA A 176 14.37 -9.86 11.71
C ALA A 176 13.13 -10.47 12.37
N TRP A 177 12.39 -11.33 11.66
CA TRP A 177 11.23 -11.99 12.25
C TRP A 177 11.63 -13.01 13.31
N GLN A 178 12.63 -13.84 13.02
CA GLN A 178 13.16 -14.83 13.97
C GLN A 178 13.72 -14.17 15.24
N THR A 179 14.28 -12.96 15.14
CA THR A 179 14.80 -12.20 16.28
C THR A 179 13.75 -11.34 16.99
N GLY A 180 12.52 -11.26 16.46
CA GLY A 180 11.47 -10.38 16.99
C GLY A 180 11.69 -8.88 16.69
N GLU A 181 12.66 -8.55 15.85
CA GLU A 181 12.98 -7.19 15.40
C GLU A 181 12.14 -6.75 14.20
N TYR A 182 11.47 -7.69 13.51
CA TYR A 182 10.65 -7.39 12.35
C TYR A 182 9.53 -6.42 12.70
N ARG A 183 9.49 -5.30 11.97
CA ARG A 183 8.43 -4.30 12.05
C ARG A 183 7.92 -4.08 10.63
N PRO A 184 6.73 -4.60 10.27
CA PRO A 184 6.18 -4.38 8.95
C PRO A 184 6.01 -2.90 8.73
N THR A 185 6.53 -2.39 7.62
CA THR A 185 6.44 -0.96 7.29
C THR A 185 5.09 -0.59 6.65
N LEU A 186 4.30 -1.59 6.27
CA LEU A 186 3.05 -1.43 5.53
C LEU A 186 1.87 -1.81 6.41
N THR A 187 1.02 -0.83 6.67
CA THR A 187 -0.12 -0.89 7.59
C THR A 187 -1.31 -1.65 7.01
N TRP A 188 -1.40 -1.72 5.69
CA TRP A 188 -2.31 -2.60 4.97
C TRP A 188 -1.67 -3.02 3.65
N LEU A 189 -2.07 -4.17 3.10
CA LEU A 189 -1.60 -4.67 1.82
C LEU A 189 -2.74 -5.41 1.14
N ALA A 190 -2.85 -5.23 -0.18
CA ALA A 190 -3.80 -5.91 -1.01
C ALA A 190 -3.12 -6.54 -2.22
N TRP A 191 -3.68 -7.67 -2.63
CA TRP A 191 -3.48 -8.33 -3.90
C TRP A 191 -4.36 -7.64 -4.95
N PRO A 192 -3.78 -7.02 -6.00
CA PRO A 192 -4.60 -6.55 -7.13
C PRO A 192 -5.26 -7.70 -7.90
N ASP A 193 -4.67 -8.90 -7.83
CA ASP A 193 -5.15 -10.15 -8.41
C ASP A 193 -4.71 -11.30 -7.49
N GLU A 194 -5.65 -11.83 -6.70
CA GLU A 194 -5.39 -12.90 -5.74
C GLU A 194 -4.90 -14.18 -6.41
N SER A 195 -5.21 -14.42 -7.68
CA SER A 195 -4.78 -15.66 -8.38
C SER A 195 -3.26 -15.80 -8.46
N ARG A 196 -2.52 -14.71 -8.27
CA ARG A 196 -1.05 -14.63 -8.33
C ARG A 196 -0.36 -14.73 -6.97
N HIS A 197 -1.10 -14.92 -5.88
CA HIS A 197 -0.53 -14.86 -4.53
C HIS A 197 0.53 -15.94 -4.26
N HIS A 198 0.42 -17.10 -4.91
CA HIS A 198 1.38 -18.20 -4.77
C HIS A 198 2.78 -17.88 -5.33
N ASP A 199 2.90 -16.93 -6.27
CA ASP A 199 4.16 -16.65 -6.98
C ASP A 199 5.20 -15.89 -6.12
N ILE A 200 4.77 -15.34 -4.98
CA ILE A 200 5.57 -14.39 -4.20
C ILE A 200 6.10 -15.00 -2.90
N GLY A 201 5.56 -16.14 -2.47
CA GLY A 201 5.97 -16.81 -1.23
C GLY A 201 5.37 -16.17 0.03
N PRO A 202 5.86 -16.54 1.23
CA PRO A 202 5.31 -16.04 2.49
C PRO A 202 5.61 -14.55 2.67
N LEU A 203 4.62 -13.70 2.40
CA LEU A 203 4.71 -12.24 2.51
C LEU A 203 4.35 -11.68 3.88
N GLY A 204 4.03 -12.55 4.83
CA GLY A 204 3.36 -12.17 6.06
C GLY A 204 4.05 -12.75 7.27
N TYR A 205 4.93 -11.97 7.88
CA TYR A 205 5.12 -12.13 9.32
C TYR A 205 3.97 -11.43 10.03
N LYS A 206 3.27 -12.20 10.89
CA LYS A 206 2.20 -11.67 11.75
C LYS A 206 2.76 -10.50 12.55
N GLU A 207 2.05 -9.36 12.55
CA GLU A 207 2.43 -8.25 13.42
C GLU A 207 2.16 -8.63 14.88
N PRO A 208 2.97 -8.17 15.84
CA PRO A 208 2.64 -8.31 17.25
C PRO A 208 1.24 -7.78 17.55
N ASP A 209 0.49 -8.51 18.38
CA ASP A 209 -0.81 -8.06 18.86
C ASP A 209 -0.67 -6.73 19.64
N ALA A 210 -1.64 -5.84 19.51
CA ALA A 210 -1.75 -4.61 20.28
C ALA A 210 -2.07 -4.98 21.73
N LEU A 211 -1.12 -4.70 22.63
CA LEU A 211 -1.24 -5.03 24.05
C LEU A 211 -2.07 -4.02 24.84
N THR A 212 -2.31 -2.84 24.28
CA THR A 212 -3.05 -1.74 24.94
C THR A 212 -4.04 -1.11 23.97
N LEU A 213 -5.10 -0.50 24.50
CA LEU A 213 -6.03 0.28 23.68
C LEU A 213 -5.32 1.42 22.95
N GLU A 214 -4.34 2.09 23.58
CA GLU A 214 -3.55 3.13 22.92
C GLU A 214 -2.79 2.60 21.69
N ALA A 215 -2.22 1.39 21.76
CA ALA A 215 -1.56 0.77 20.62
C ALA A 215 -2.56 0.44 19.50
N PHE A 216 -3.73 -0.10 19.86
CA PHE A 216 -4.82 -0.33 18.90
C PHE A 216 -5.29 0.97 18.25
N GLU A 217 -5.53 2.03 19.03
CA GLU A 217 -5.96 3.34 18.54
C GLU A 217 -4.94 3.97 17.60
N HIS A 218 -3.64 3.83 17.92
CA HIS A 218 -2.55 4.27 17.05
C HIS A 218 -2.55 3.53 15.71
N ASN A 219 -2.73 2.20 15.75
CA ASN A 219 -2.80 1.38 14.55
C ASN A 219 -4.04 1.73 13.71
N LEU A 220 -5.19 1.91 14.35
CA LEU A 220 -6.44 2.33 13.72
C LEU A 220 -6.28 3.67 13.01
N ASP A 221 -5.74 4.69 13.70
CA ASP A 221 -5.46 5.99 13.10
C ASP A 221 -4.52 5.84 11.89
N THR A 222 -3.49 5.01 12.00
CA THR A 222 -2.51 4.84 10.93
C THR A 222 -3.12 4.16 9.70
N VAL A 223 -3.86 3.07 9.89
CA VAL A 223 -4.49 2.33 8.80
C VAL A 223 -5.59 3.17 8.14
N PHE A 224 -6.49 3.77 8.92
CA PHE A 224 -7.65 4.50 8.37
C PHE A 224 -7.21 5.78 7.65
N ASN A 225 -6.23 6.52 8.20
CA ASN A 225 -5.66 7.66 7.49
C ASN A 225 -5.00 7.24 6.17
N SER A 226 -4.25 6.14 6.17
CA SER A 226 -3.63 5.59 4.97
C SER A 226 -4.69 5.22 3.93
N LEU A 227 -5.69 4.39 4.27
CA LEU A 227 -6.74 3.99 3.35
C LEU A 227 -7.48 5.18 2.72
N SER A 228 -7.85 6.18 3.53
CA SER A 228 -8.58 7.36 3.05
C SER A 228 -7.82 8.21 2.03
N TRP A 229 -6.49 8.11 2.02
CA TRP A 229 -5.63 8.95 1.18
C TRP A 229 -4.88 8.17 0.11
N ASP A 230 -4.58 6.90 0.35
CA ASP A 230 -3.77 6.05 -0.52
C ASP A 230 -4.64 5.26 -1.52
N LEU A 231 -5.86 4.84 -1.17
CA LEU A 231 -6.73 4.09 -2.09
C LEU A 231 -7.02 4.84 -3.41
N PRO A 232 -7.38 6.14 -3.40
CA PRO A 232 -7.71 6.84 -4.64
C PRO A 232 -6.57 6.86 -5.66
N VAL A 233 -5.31 6.90 -5.22
CA VAL A 233 -4.14 6.91 -6.11
C VAL A 233 -3.68 5.51 -6.53
N LEU A 234 -4.22 4.46 -5.92
CA LEU A 234 -3.92 3.06 -6.23
C LEU A 234 -4.97 2.41 -7.15
N TYR A 235 -6.09 3.07 -7.43
CA TYR A 235 -7.07 2.60 -8.42
C TYR A 235 -6.42 2.44 -9.82
N PRO A 236 -6.72 1.36 -10.57
CA PRO A 236 -7.69 0.29 -10.27
C PRO A 236 -7.11 -0.91 -9.51
N HIS A 237 -5.87 -0.83 -9.01
CA HIS A 237 -5.17 -1.96 -8.39
C HIS A 237 -5.60 -2.22 -6.93
N ALA A 238 -6.16 -1.22 -6.25
CA ALA A 238 -6.91 -1.39 -5.01
C ALA A 238 -8.16 -0.53 -5.06
N THR A 239 -9.32 -1.17 -4.89
CA THR A 239 -10.61 -0.54 -5.18
C THR A 239 -11.33 -0.13 -3.91
N ASN A 240 -11.79 -1.10 -3.13
CA ASN A 240 -12.48 -0.87 -1.87
C ASN A 240 -11.95 -1.81 -0.80
N VAL A 241 -11.83 -1.29 0.41
CA VAL A 241 -11.57 -2.08 1.62
C VAL A 241 -12.80 -1.99 2.50
N ILE A 242 -13.46 -3.12 2.70
CA ILE A 242 -14.59 -3.26 3.60
C ILE A 242 -14.05 -3.81 4.93
N TRP A 243 -14.59 -3.33 6.04
CA TRP A 243 -14.13 -3.73 7.36
C TRP A 243 -15.28 -3.74 8.37
N GLN A 244 -15.14 -4.58 9.40
CA GLN A 244 -16.08 -4.72 10.50
C GLN A 244 -15.31 -4.91 11.81
N LEU A 245 -15.75 -4.21 12.85
CA LEU A 245 -15.26 -4.32 14.22
C LEU A 245 -16.38 -4.84 15.11
N THR A 246 -16.13 -5.89 15.89
CA THR A 246 -17.11 -6.55 16.77
C THR A 246 -16.63 -6.57 18.22
N ALA A 247 -17.56 -6.68 19.16
CA ALA A 247 -17.26 -6.99 20.55
C ALA A 247 -17.31 -8.51 20.76
N ARG A 248 -16.18 -9.15 21.09
CA ARG A 248 -16.08 -10.61 21.20
C ARG A 248 -17.02 -11.21 22.24
N SER A 249 -17.31 -10.49 23.32
CA SER A 249 -18.20 -10.97 24.39
C SER A 249 -19.65 -11.18 23.93
N SER A 250 -20.11 -10.38 22.96
CA SER A 250 -21.48 -10.44 22.45
C SER A 250 -21.56 -11.00 21.03
N GLY A 251 -20.47 -10.99 20.26
CA GLY A 251 -20.47 -11.26 18.81
C GLY A 251 -21.02 -10.10 17.98
N ASP A 252 -21.72 -9.16 18.62
CA ASP A 252 -22.27 -7.99 17.97
C ASP A 252 -21.22 -7.05 17.35
N TRP A 253 -21.56 -6.45 16.21
CA TRP A 253 -20.78 -5.39 15.60
C TRP A 253 -20.87 -4.08 16.40
N LEU A 254 -19.76 -3.35 16.44
CA LEU A 254 -19.63 -2.03 17.05
C LEU A 254 -19.63 -0.94 15.99
N ALA A 255 -18.84 -1.16 14.94
CA ALA A 255 -18.75 -0.30 13.78
C ALA A 255 -18.36 -1.12 12.55
N HIS A 256 -18.84 -0.72 11.38
CA HIS A 256 -18.42 -1.28 10.10
C HIS A 256 -18.46 -0.21 9.03
N GLY A 257 -17.83 -0.46 7.90
CA GLY A 257 -17.79 0.52 6.83
C GLY A 257 -16.92 0.09 5.67
N TRP A 258 -16.73 1.02 4.74
CA TRP A 258 -15.83 0.82 3.62
C TRP A 258 -15.05 2.09 3.29
N PHE A 259 -13.77 1.89 2.98
CA PHE A 259 -12.99 2.86 2.25
C PHE A 259 -13.07 2.52 0.77
N CYS A 260 -13.26 3.55 -0.06
CA CYS A 260 -13.48 3.43 -1.49
C CYS A 260 -12.47 4.31 -2.21
N ALA A 261 -11.96 3.87 -3.35
CA ALA A 261 -11.01 4.65 -4.15
C ALA A 261 -11.68 5.72 -5.03
N TYR A 262 -13.00 5.59 -5.27
CA TYR A 262 -13.70 6.39 -6.29
C TYR A 262 -15.04 7.02 -5.86
N ALA A 263 -15.49 6.72 -4.64
CA ALA A 263 -16.72 7.25 -4.07
C ALA A 263 -16.48 7.59 -2.60
N ALA A 264 -17.46 8.26 -2.00
CA ALA A 264 -17.41 8.57 -0.58
C ALA A 264 -17.16 7.30 0.26
N HIS A 265 -16.32 7.44 1.28
CA HIS A 265 -16.18 6.44 2.32
C HIS A 265 -17.47 6.37 3.14
N HIS A 266 -17.73 5.22 3.75
CA HIS A 266 -18.92 5.01 4.57
C HIS A 266 -18.55 4.41 5.91
N LEU A 267 -19.30 4.80 6.93
CA LEU A 267 -19.19 4.31 8.30
C LEU A 267 -20.60 4.15 8.86
N GLU A 268 -20.84 3.03 9.50
CA GLU A 268 -21.99 2.81 10.36
C GLU A 268 -21.52 2.45 11.76
N ILE A 269 -22.15 3.06 12.77
CA ILE A 269 -21.87 2.80 14.19
C ILE A 269 -23.13 2.31 14.88
N ARG A 270 -22.99 1.26 15.68
CA ARG A 270 -24.09 0.73 16.48
C ARG A 270 -24.38 1.69 17.63
N THR A 271 -25.64 2.06 17.78
CA THR A 271 -26.14 2.83 18.92
C THR A 271 -27.26 2.06 19.61
N ASP A 272 -27.73 2.54 20.76
CA ASP A 272 -28.89 1.94 21.46
C ASP A 272 -30.21 2.03 20.66
N GLY A 273 -30.24 2.81 19.57
CA GLY A 273 -31.35 2.95 18.64
C GLY A 273 -30.97 2.56 17.22
N ASP A 274 -31.32 3.40 16.25
CA ASP A 274 -30.95 3.18 14.85
C ASP A 274 -29.43 3.33 14.66
N PRO A 275 -28.81 2.54 13.76
CA PRO A 275 -27.42 2.75 13.36
C PRO A 275 -27.17 4.18 12.91
N LEU A 276 -26.05 4.76 13.36
CA LEU A 276 -25.59 6.05 12.85
C LEU A 276 -24.84 5.80 11.55
N GLU A 277 -25.42 6.21 10.42
CA GLU A 277 -24.81 6.11 9.09
C GLU A 277 -24.21 7.46 8.66
N GLN A 278 -22.96 7.45 8.18
CA GLN A 278 -22.27 8.64 7.71
C GLN A 278 -21.40 8.36 6.49
N THR A 279 -21.34 9.32 5.58
CA THR A 279 -20.47 9.29 4.41
C THR A 279 -19.41 10.40 4.47
N TYR A 280 -18.23 10.11 3.94
CA TYR A 280 -17.08 11.03 4.00
C TYR A 280 -16.44 11.17 2.62
N PRO A 281 -15.97 12.38 2.25
CA PRO A 281 -15.17 12.54 1.04
C PRO A 281 -13.82 11.81 1.16
N HIS A 282 -13.04 11.80 0.07
CA HIS A 282 -11.66 11.32 0.13
C HIS A 282 -10.75 12.30 0.86
N GLY A 283 -9.66 11.76 1.41
CA GLY A 283 -8.55 12.53 1.93
C GLY A 283 -8.26 12.28 3.41
N PRO A 284 -7.11 12.76 3.89
CA PRO A 284 -6.57 12.38 5.20
C PRO A 284 -7.43 12.84 6.39
N ASN A 285 -8.29 13.85 6.22
CA ASN A 285 -9.20 14.27 7.29
C ASN A 285 -10.30 13.24 7.53
N SER A 286 -10.78 12.58 6.47
CA SER A 286 -11.87 11.62 6.55
C SER A 286 -11.46 10.33 7.25
N GLY A 287 -10.25 9.82 6.98
CA GLY A 287 -9.71 8.68 7.73
C GLY A 287 -9.61 8.97 9.23
N ARG A 288 -9.20 10.19 9.60
CA ARG A 288 -9.11 10.62 11.00
C ARG A 288 -10.48 10.71 11.67
N GLU A 289 -11.46 11.32 10.99
CA GLU A 289 -12.82 11.45 11.52
C GLU A 289 -13.48 10.08 11.72
N ILE A 290 -13.36 9.19 10.74
CA ILE A 290 -13.85 7.81 10.86
C ILE A 290 -13.17 7.12 12.05
N ALA A 291 -11.84 7.18 12.16
CA ALA A 291 -11.12 6.57 13.28
C ALA A 291 -11.56 7.16 14.63
N THR A 292 -11.74 8.47 14.74
CA THR A 292 -12.25 9.13 15.95
C THR A 292 -13.61 8.58 16.37
N GLN A 293 -14.53 8.39 15.44
CA GLN A 293 -15.86 7.88 15.76
C GLN A 293 -15.85 6.39 16.14
N VAL A 294 -15.02 5.58 15.47
CA VAL A 294 -14.82 4.17 15.85
C VAL A 294 -14.25 4.06 17.26
N LYS A 295 -13.27 4.88 17.64
CA LYS A 295 -12.71 4.92 19.00
C LYS A 295 -13.77 5.31 20.05
N ALA A 296 -14.63 6.26 19.70
CA ALA A 296 -15.76 6.63 20.55
C ALA A 296 -16.75 5.47 20.73
N ALA A 297 -17.05 4.72 19.67
CA ALA A 297 -17.92 3.54 19.73
C ALA A 297 -17.32 2.43 20.61
N VAL A 298 -16.02 2.15 20.46
CA VAL A 298 -15.28 1.19 21.33
C VAL A 298 -15.37 1.61 22.80
N THR A 299 -15.16 2.90 23.09
CA THR A 299 -15.25 3.43 24.46
C THR A 299 -16.67 3.34 25.02
N ALA A 300 -17.68 3.70 24.22
CA ALA A 300 -19.09 3.66 24.62
C ALA A 300 -19.58 2.24 24.90
N ALA A 301 -19.03 1.24 24.20
CA ALA A 301 -19.29 -0.17 24.43
C ALA A 301 -18.61 -0.73 25.70
N GLY A 302 -17.85 0.10 26.44
CA GLY A 302 -17.18 -0.31 27.66
C GLY A 302 -15.98 -1.25 27.44
N ILE A 303 -15.42 -1.25 26.23
CA ILE A 303 -14.23 -2.03 25.90
C ILE A 303 -13.01 -1.42 26.59
N THR A 304 -12.25 -2.24 27.31
CA THR A 304 -11.08 -1.84 28.11
C THR A 304 -9.77 -2.44 27.63
N SER A 305 -9.81 -3.46 26.78
CA SER A 305 -8.61 -4.11 26.22
C SER A 305 -8.84 -4.55 24.76
N PRO A 306 -7.79 -4.54 23.90
CA PRO A 306 -7.91 -4.98 22.51
C PRO A 306 -8.37 -6.43 22.33
N GLU A 307 -8.07 -7.31 23.29
CA GLU A 307 -8.51 -8.72 23.28
C GLU A 307 -10.03 -8.90 23.31
N GLN A 308 -10.79 -7.86 23.67
CA GLN A 308 -12.25 -7.87 23.67
C GLN A 308 -12.83 -7.53 22.29
N LEU A 309 -11.99 -7.18 21.30
CA LEU A 309 -12.39 -6.81 19.95
C LEU A 309 -12.16 -7.96 18.96
N GLY A 310 -13.14 -8.17 18.09
CA GLY A 310 -13.01 -8.96 16.87
C GLY A 310 -12.93 -8.04 15.65
N PHE A 311 -12.25 -8.48 14.60
CA PHE A 311 -12.06 -7.67 13.40
C PHE A 311 -11.99 -8.53 12.14
N GLU A 312 -12.65 -8.03 11.10
CA GLU A 312 -12.66 -8.61 9.77
C GLU A 312 -12.48 -7.50 8.74
N ALA A 313 -11.73 -7.77 7.68
CA ALA A 313 -11.63 -6.88 6.53
C ALA A 313 -11.33 -7.66 5.25
N TRP A 314 -11.85 -7.15 4.13
CA TRP A 314 -11.67 -7.76 2.81
C TRP A 314 -11.72 -6.70 1.70
N MET A 315 -11.29 -7.10 0.51
CA MET A 315 -11.34 -6.24 -0.68
C MET A 315 -12.63 -6.49 -1.47
N SER A 316 -13.09 -5.47 -2.19
CA SER A 316 -14.16 -5.62 -3.19
C SER A 316 -13.95 -4.64 -4.34
N PRO A 317 -14.18 -5.03 -5.60
CA PRO A 317 -14.63 -6.35 -6.06
C PRO A 317 -13.48 -7.37 -6.17
N GLU A 318 -13.85 -8.65 -6.30
CA GLU A 318 -12.93 -9.70 -6.78
C GLU A 318 -12.35 -9.34 -8.17
N PRO A 319 -11.13 -9.76 -8.52
CA PRO A 319 -10.27 -10.75 -7.83
C PRO A 319 -9.32 -10.13 -6.79
N GLN A 320 -9.59 -8.92 -6.31
CA GLN A 320 -8.72 -8.29 -5.32
C GLN A 320 -8.91 -8.94 -3.96
N ALA A 321 -7.83 -9.11 -3.21
CA ALA A 321 -7.87 -9.69 -1.86
C ALA A 321 -6.98 -8.91 -0.90
N LEU A 322 -7.30 -8.98 0.39
CA LEU A 322 -6.54 -8.29 1.43
C LEU A 322 -5.49 -9.23 1.98
N GLN A 323 -4.22 -8.87 1.83
CA GLN A 323 -3.11 -9.63 2.44
C GLN A 323 -2.97 -9.26 3.92
N ALA A 324 -3.05 -7.97 4.23
CA ALA A 324 -2.80 -7.49 5.57
C ALA A 324 -3.68 -6.28 5.88
N PHE A 325 -4.20 -6.24 7.10
CA PHE A 325 -4.86 -5.09 7.69
C PHE A 325 -4.46 -5.00 9.15
N ARG A 326 -3.53 -4.11 9.46
CA ARG A 326 -2.74 -4.22 10.67
C ARG A 326 -3.25 -3.32 11.78
N LEU A 327 -4.28 -3.77 12.49
CA LEU A 327 -4.79 -3.12 13.71
C LEU A 327 -4.12 -3.61 14.99
N GLY A 328 -3.33 -4.68 14.92
CA GLY A 328 -2.84 -5.39 16.10
C GLY A 328 -3.95 -6.15 16.84
N LEU A 329 -5.02 -6.52 16.14
CA LEU A 329 -6.03 -7.42 16.70
C LEU A 329 -5.73 -8.86 16.29
N GLN A 330 -6.05 -9.81 17.15
CA GLN A 330 -5.96 -11.23 16.77
C GLN A 330 -6.94 -11.49 15.63
N TRP A 331 -6.39 -11.87 14.47
CA TRP A 331 -7.21 -12.39 13.38
C TRP A 331 -7.91 -13.65 13.89
N SER A 332 -9.22 -13.74 13.65
CA SER A 332 -9.94 -14.99 13.79
C SER A 332 -9.32 -16.03 12.85
N ASP A 333 -8.73 -17.10 13.39
CA ASP A 333 -8.30 -18.25 12.58
C ASP A 333 -9.49 -19.12 12.13
N GLU A 334 -10.72 -18.77 12.55
CA GLU A 334 -11.94 -19.41 12.06
C GLU A 334 -12.21 -18.88 10.65
N GLU A 335 -12.08 -19.75 9.64
CA GLU A 335 -12.61 -19.50 8.30
C GLU A 335 -14.07 -19.07 8.45
N PRO A 336 -14.51 -17.97 7.82
CA PRO A 336 -15.92 -17.60 7.87
C PRO A 336 -16.72 -18.78 7.32
N ASP A 337 -17.55 -19.39 8.17
CA ASP A 337 -18.53 -20.37 7.73
C ASP A 337 -19.27 -19.76 6.54
N ASP A 338 -19.22 -20.42 5.39
CA ASP A 338 -19.91 -19.97 4.17
C ASP A 338 -21.35 -19.60 4.54
N VAL A 339 -21.62 -18.30 4.61
CA VAL A 339 -22.95 -17.78 4.90
C VAL A 339 -23.78 -18.00 3.63
N GLU A 340 -24.46 -19.16 3.57
CA GLU A 340 -25.43 -19.54 2.54
C GLU A 340 -26.50 -18.47 2.28
#